data_AF-A0A3A5MVD8-F1
#
_entry.id   AF-A0A3A5MVD8-F1
#
_cell.length_a   1.000
_cell.length_b   1.000
_cell.length_c   1.000
_cell.angle_alpha   90.00
_cell.angle_beta   90.00
_cell.angle_gamma   90.00
#
_symmetry.space_group_name_H-M   'P 1'
#
loop_
_entity.id
_entity.type
_entity.pdbx_description
1 polymer ?
#
loop_
_entity_poly.entity_id
_entity_poly.type
_entity_poly.pdbx_seq_one_letter_code
_entity_poly.pdbx_strand_id
1 'polypeptide(L)'
;MFTPHPQPPECRWISVAFLQGDQADEVLGIIDRSGPAVAREYLRQRDHGQQTTDAALRNGYVYNRIPAGTTDHTIEDDASPYALTYSTQSRYVSILRRYAVASDWEPAPPPGTQPHIPRHHLDNVWAPTRDRSAPLTRPAVTR
;
A
#
# COMPACT_ATOMS: atom_id res chain seq x y z
N MET A 1 -6.76 28.76 25.00
CA MET A 1 -6.39 27.33 25.00
C MET A 1 -6.88 26.76 23.69
N PHE A 2 -6.00 26.49 22.71
CA PHE A 2 -6.40 25.87 21.45
C PHE A 2 -6.46 24.36 21.67
N THR A 3 -7.66 23.79 21.75
CA THR A 3 -7.83 22.36 21.51
C THR A 3 -7.64 22.14 20.01
N PRO A 4 -6.61 21.41 19.57
CA PRO A 4 -6.59 20.97 18.19
C PRO A 4 -7.80 20.06 18.01
N HIS A 5 -8.76 20.48 17.18
CA HIS A 5 -9.75 19.55 16.67
C HIS A 5 -8.97 18.44 15.96
N PRO A 6 -9.18 17.15 16.27
CA PRO A 6 -8.70 16.10 15.42
C PRO A 6 -9.45 16.25 14.09
N GLN A 7 -8.85 16.93 13.12
CA GLN A 7 -9.36 16.92 11.76
C GLN A 7 -9.46 15.44 11.40
N PRO A 8 -10.65 14.92 11.04
CA PRO A 8 -10.73 13.56 10.51
C PRO A 8 -9.73 13.52 9.36
N PRO A 9 -8.92 12.47 9.18
CA PRO A 9 -7.98 12.42 8.07
C PRO A 9 -8.80 12.60 6.78
N GLU A 10 -8.71 13.80 6.20
CA GLU A 10 -9.74 14.36 5.31
C GLU A 10 -9.80 13.60 3.99
N CYS A 11 -8.79 12.77 3.71
CA CYS A 11 -8.75 11.77 2.65
C CYS A 11 -7.97 10.54 3.10
N ARG A 12 -8.54 9.35 2.91
CA ARG A 12 -7.82 8.08 3.02
C ARG A 12 -7.65 7.46 1.64
N TRP A 13 -6.63 6.65 1.47
CA TRP A 13 -6.32 5.91 0.25
C TRP A 13 -6.39 4.43 0.56
N ILE A 14 -7.10 3.67 -0.25
CA ILE A 14 -7.12 2.20 -0.15
C ILE A 14 -6.26 1.62 -1.27
N SER A 15 -5.50 0.56 -0.98
CA SER A 15 -4.83 -0.20 -2.04
C SER A 15 -5.87 -1.04 -2.78
N VAL A 16 -6.02 -0.77 -4.07
CA VAL A 16 -6.92 -1.51 -4.95
C VAL A 16 -6.24 -2.78 -5.45
N ALA A 17 -4.99 -2.64 -5.90
CA ALA A 17 -4.16 -3.75 -6.31
C ALA A 17 -2.70 -3.41 -6.08
N PHE A 18 -1.96 -4.40 -5.58
CA PHE A 18 -0.52 -4.38 -5.43
C PHE A 18 0.06 -5.52 -6.27
N LEU A 19 0.86 -5.17 -7.29
CA LEU A 19 1.53 -6.12 -8.16
C LEU A 19 3.04 -6.02 -7.95
N GLN A 20 3.71 -7.17 -7.92
CA GLN A 20 5.16 -7.28 -7.77
C GLN A 20 5.70 -8.42 -8.64
N GLY A 21 6.97 -8.35 -9.03
CA GLY A 21 7.61 -9.39 -9.83
C GLY A 21 7.03 -9.42 -11.24
N ASP A 22 6.74 -10.59 -11.79
CA ASP A 22 6.21 -10.76 -13.15
C ASP A 22 4.91 -9.96 -13.40
N GLN A 23 4.04 -9.88 -12.40
CA GLN A 23 2.79 -9.10 -12.52
C GLN A 23 3.06 -7.60 -12.60
N ALA A 24 4.11 -7.11 -11.94
CA ALA A 24 4.53 -5.72 -12.07
C ALA A 24 5.25 -5.49 -13.41
N ASP A 25 6.06 -6.44 -13.86
CA ASP A 25 6.82 -6.33 -15.11
C ASP A 25 5.90 -6.13 -16.32
N GLU A 26 4.76 -6.84 -16.35
CA GLU A 26 3.72 -6.63 -17.36
C GLU A 26 3.22 -5.18 -17.39
N VAL A 27 2.86 -4.63 -16.23
CA VAL A 27 2.33 -3.27 -16.12
C VAL A 27 3.41 -2.22 -16.36
N LEU A 28 4.63 -2.44 -15.87
CA LEU A 28 5.79 -1.58 -16.15
C LEU A 28 6.07 -1.54 -17.67
N GLY A 29 5.93 -2.66 -18.37
CA GLY A 29 6.02 -2.72 -19.83
C GLY A 29 4.88 -1.99 -20.55
N ILE A 30 3.70 -1.85 -19.94
CA ILE A 30 2.62 -0.98 -20.44
C ILE A 30 2.97 0.49 -20.19
N ILE A 31 3.51 0.82 -19.02
CA ILE A 31 3.95 2.19 -18.68
C ILE A 31 5.05 2.66 -19.64
N ASP A 32 6.02 1.82 -19.94
CA ASP A 32 7.12 2.13 -20.87
C ASP A 32 6.62 2.36 -22.31
N ARG A 33 5.72 1.50 -22.80
CA ARG A 33 5.24 1.55 -24.19
C ARG A 33 4.14 2.57 -24.45
N SER A 34 3.23 2.76 -23.50
CA SER A 34 1.98 3.51 -23.68
C SER A 34 1.77 4.61 -22.65
N GLY A 35 2.66 4.72 -21.67
CA GLY A 35 2.62 5.73 -20.63
C GLY A 35 1.81 5.32 -19.39
N PRO A 36 2.02 6.03 -18.28
CA PRO A 36 1.39 5.72 -17.00
C PRO A 36 -0.13 5.88 -16.98
N ALA A 37 -0.68 6.77 -17.81
CA ALA A 37 -2.13 6.97 -17.91
C ALA A 37 -2.85 5.70 -18.40
N VAL A 38 -2.28 4.99 -19.38
CA VAL A 38 -2.83 3.74 -19.92
C VAL A 38 -2.73 2.62 -18.90
N ALA A 39 -1.58 2.49 -18.23
CA ALA A 39 -1.38 1.51 -17.18
C ALA A 39 -2.36 1.68 -16.01
N ARG A 40 -2.67 2.93 -15.65
CA ARG A 40 -3.68 3.24 -14.63
C ARG A 40 -5.08 2.77 -15.03
N GLU A 41 -5.51 3.05 -16.26
CA GLU A 41 -6.82 2.58 -16.76
C GLU A 41 -6.87 1.06 -16.88
N TYR A 42 -5.76 0.41 -17.25
CA TYR A 42 -5.64 -1.04 -17.23
C TYR A 42 -5.83 -1.62 -15.81
N LEU A 43 -5.17 -1.03 -14.80
CA LEU A 43 -5.29 -1.46 -13.41
C LEU A 43 -6.64 -1.14 -12.79
N ARG A 44 -7.28 -0.06 -13.21
CA ARG A 44 -8.64 0.32 -12.76
C ARG A 44 -9.67 -0.76 -13.08
N GLN A 45 -9.49 -1.54 -14.14
CA GLN A 45 -10.38 -2.65 -14.47
C GLN A 45 -10.35 -3.78 -13.43
N ARG A 46 -9.32 -3.83 -12.57
CA ARG A 46 -9.22 -4.76 -11.43
C ARG A 46 -9.91 -4.23 -10.16
N ASP A 47 -10.38 -2.98 -10.14
CA ASP A 47 -11.18 -2.47 -9.02
C ASP A 47 -12.59 -3.07 -9.08
N HIS A 48 -12.87 -4.05 -8.22
CA HIS A 48 -14.21 -4.61 -8.03
C HIS A 48 -15.07 -3.72 -7.10
N GLY A 49 -14.67 -2.47 -6.88
CA GLY A 49 -15.37 -1.48 -6.09
C GLY A 49 -15.45 -1.87 -4.61
N GLN A 50 -16.64 -2.27 -4.15
CA GLN A 50 -16.89 -2.59 -2.74
C GLN A 50 -16.12 -3.84 -2.27
N GLN A 51 -16.00 -4.87 -3.12
CA GLN A 51 -15.25 -6.08 -2.74
C GLN A 51 -13.77 -5.76 -2.49
N THR A 52 -13.18 -4.95 -3.36
CA THR A 52 -11.79 -4.50 -3.20
C THR A 52 -11.65 -3.59 -1.98
N THR A 53 -12.64 -2.72 -1.74
CA THR A 53 -12.67 -1.85 -0.55
C THR A 53 -12.72 -2.67 0.74
N ASP A 54 -13.62 -3.64 0.86
CA ASP A 54 -13.72 -4.52 2.02
C ASP A 54 -12.43 -5.31 2.25
N ALA A 55 -11.86 -5.87 1.17
CA ALA A 55 -10.58 -6.56 1.24
C ALA A 55 -9.46 -5.63 1.76
N ALA A 56 -9.38 -4.40 1.24
CA ALA A 56 -8.38 -3.43 1.70
C ALA A 56 -8.58 -3.04 3.17
N LEU A 57 -9.82 -2.80 3.61
CA LEU A 57 -10.15 -2.49 5.00
C LEU A 57 -9.80 -3.65 5.93
N ARG A 58 -10.19 -4.88 5.55
CA ARG A 58 -9.96 -6.10 6.32
C ARG A 58 -8.48 -6.44 6.49
N ASN A 59 -7.68 -6.18 5.45
CA ASN A 59 -6.23 -6.40 5.47
C ASN A 59 -5.47 -5.19 6.03
N GLY A 60 -6.13 -4.06 6.26
CA GLY A 60 -5.48 -2.84 6.76
C GLY A 60 -4.67 -2.08 5.70
N TYR A 61 -4.94 -2.28 4.41
CA TYR A 61 -4.32 -1.55 3.30
C TYR A 61 -4.97 -0.17 3.09
N VAL A 62 -5.08 0.59 4.19
CA VAL A 62 -5.66 1.93 4.24
C VAL A 62 -4.59 2.90 4.69
N TYR A 63 -4.38 3.96 3.92
CA TYR A 63 -3.31 4.92 4.12
C TYR A 63 -3.89 6.33 4.24
N ASN A 64 -3.30 7.15 5.10
CA ASN A 64 -3.67 8.57 5.21
C ASN A 64 -3.09 9.42 4.07
N ARG A 65 -2.00 8.95 3.46
CA ARG A 65 -1.31 9.57 2.32
C ARG A 65 -0.84 8.47 1.39
N ILE A 66 -0.57 8.80 0.13
CA ILE A 66 0.00 7.83 -0.81
C ILE A 66 1.39 7.39 -0.30
N PRO A 67 1.61 6.09 -0.08
CA PRO A 67 2.91 5.56 0.31
C PRO A 67 3.83 5.58 -0.92
N ALA A 68 4.66 6.62 -1.01
CA ALA A 68 5.69 6.76 -2.02
C ALA A 68 7.04 6.99 -1.32
N GLY A 69 8.01 6.12 -1.60
CA GLY A 69 9.41 6.30 -1.24
C GLY A 69 10.14 7.19 -2.25
N THR A 70 11.41 7.47 -1.96
CA THR A 70 12.23 8.42 -2.73
C THR A 70 12.45 8.01 -4.20
N THR A 71 12.38 6.72 -4.48
CA THR A 71 12.61 6.15 -5.82
C THR A 71 11.30 5.88 -6.57
N ASP A 72 10.16 6.13 -5.93
CA ASP A 72 8.88 5.69 -6.45
C ASP A 72 8.20 6.81 -7.22
N HIS A 73 7.68 6.45 -8.40
CA HIS A 73 6.96 7.37 -9.25
C HIS A 73 5.48 7.32 -8.90
N THR A 74 4.95 8.46 -8.45
CA THR A 74 3.53 8.61 -8.13
C THR A 74 2.86 9.50 -9.16
N ILE A 75 1.79 9.00 -9.76
CA ILE A 75 0.97 9.68 -10.74
C ILE A 75 -0.43 9.84 -10.16
N GLU A 76 -0.79 11.09 -9.90
CA GLU A 76 -2.10 11.52 -9.45
C GLU A 76 -2.74 12.36 -10.56
N ASP A 77 -4.06 12.35 -10.60
CA ASP A 77 -4.82 13.12 -11.58
C ASP A 77 -5.99 13.78 -10.85
N ASP A 78 -6.12 15.09 -10.95
CA ASP A 78 -7.14 15.83 -10.22
C ASP A 78 -8.57 15.44 -10.66
N ALA A 79 -8.71 14.98 -11.91
CA ALA A 79 -9.96 14.50 -12.47
C ALA A 79 -10.32 13.05 -12.08
N SER A 80 -9.40 12.29 -11.47
CA SER A 80 -9.60 10.87 -11.16
C SER A 80 -9.28 10.55 -9.69
N PRO A 81 -10.12 9.77 -8.99
CA PRO A 81 -9.85 9.37 -7.61
C PRO A 81 -8.77 8.28 -7.50
N TYR A 82 -7.95 8.06 -8.54
CA TYR A 82 -6.98 6.98 -8.59
C TYR A 82 -5.56 7.54 -8.67
N ALA A 83 -4.72 7.08 -7.76
CA ALA A 83 -3.29 7.31 -7.76
C ALA A 83 -2.57 6.02 -8.20
N LEU A 84 -1.58 6.16 -9.07
CA LEU A 84 -0.71 5.06 -9.50
C LEU A 84 0.68 5.30 -8.92
N THR A 85 1.21 4.32 -8.19
CA THR A 85 2.58 4.33 -7.68
C THR A 85 3.35 3.16 -8.26
N TYR A 86 4.50 3.41 -8.86
CA TYR A 86 5.33 2.34 -9.43
C TYR A 86 6.82 2.60 -9.19
N SER A 87 7.57 1.51 -9.15
CA SER A 87 9.02 1.54 -8.95
C SER A 87 9.66 0.52 -9.88
N THR A 88 10.46 1.00 -10.84
CA THR A 88 11.18 0.13 -11.77
C THR A 88 12.33 -0.61 -11.07
N GLN A 89 12.98 0.04 -10.09
CA GLN A 89 14.07 -0.56 -9.32
C GLN A 89 13.57 -1.70 -8.41
N SER A 90 12.45 -1.47 -7.73
CA SER A 90 11.85 -2.44 -6.81
C SER A 90 10.86 -3.39 -7.49
N ARG A 91 10.62 -3.21 -8.79
CA ARG A 91 9.69 -3.97 -9.64
C ARG A 91 8.33 -4.21 -9.00
N TYR A 92 7.69 -3.11 -8.60
CA TYR A 92 6.31 -3.14 -8.11
C TYR A 92 5.48 -2.02 -8.74
N VAL A 93 4.18 -2.28 -8.79
CA VAL A 93 3.15 -1.32 -9.21
C VAL A 93 1.98 -1.42 -8.24
N SER A 94 1.44 -0.28 -7.84
CA SER A 94 0.33 -0.19 -6.91
C SER A 94 -0.66 0.85 -7.41
N ILE A 95 -1.94 0.49 -7.42
CA ILE A 95 -3.03 1.44 -7.68
C ILE A 95 -3.77 1.69 -6.36
N LEU A 96 -3.91 2.96 -6.03
CA LEU A 96 -4.66 3.41 -4.87
C LEU A 96 -5.91 4.15 -5.31
N ARG A 97 -6.98 3.98 -4.54
CA ARG A 97 -8.22 4.73 -4.73
C ARG A 97 -8.48 5.62 -3.53
N ARG A 98 -8.85 6.87 -3.80
CA ARG A 98 -9.27 7.84 -2.79
C ARG A 98 -10.59 7.35 -2.20
N TYR A 99 -10.55 7.05 -0.92
CA TYR A 99 -11.67 6.62 -0.12
C TYR A 99 -12.00 7.76 0.86
N ALA A 100 -13.03 8.51 0.52
CA ALA A 100 -13.67 9.40 1.48
C ALA A 100 -14.45 8.50 2.44
N VAL A 101 -14.00 8.40 3.67
CA VAL A 101 -14.88 7.99 4.76
C VAL A 101 -15.95 9.07 4.80
N ALA A 102 -17.13 8.78 4.22
CA ALA A 102 -18.30 9.57 4.52
C ALA A 102 -18.37 9.65 6.05
N SER A 103 -18.57 10.86 6.59
CA SER A 103 -18.43 11.24 7.99
C SER A 103 -19.30 10.48 9.01
N ASP A 104 -19.68 9.24 8.74
CA ASP A 104 -20.13 8.23 9.71
C ASP A 104 -18.95 7.75 10.58
N TRP A 105 -18.13 8.70 11.02
CA TRP A 105 -17.46 8.58 12.29
C TRP A 105 -18.54 9.02 13.30
N GLU A 106 -19.31 8.07 13.79
CA GLU A 106 -19.89 8.27 15.11
C GLU A 106 -18.72 8.10 16.10
N PRO A 107 -18.38 9.13 16.91
CA PRO A 107 -17.33 9.00 17.91
C PRO A 107 -17.64 7.77 18.77
N ALA A 108 -16.64 6.89 18.91
CA ALA A 108 -16.74 5.75 19.82
C ALA A 108 -17.26 6.23 21.20
N PRO A 109 -18.16 5.47 21.85
CA PRO A 109 -18.53 5.76 23.23
C PRO A 109 -17.27 5.79 24.14
N PRO A 110 -17.31 6.55 25.25
CA PRO A 110 -16.15 6.97 26.03
C PRO A 110 -15.20 5.82 26.47
N PRO A 111 -13.94 6.14 26.83
CA PRO A 111 -12.90 5.15 27.08
C PRO A 111 -13.27 4.26 28.26
N GLY A 112 -13.55 2.99 27.98
CA GLY A 112 -13.86 1.98 28.99
C GLY A 112 -13.62 0.53 28.56
N THR A 113 -13.49 0.25 27.27
CA THR A 113 -13.34 -1.14 26.80
C THR A 113 -12.28 -1.22 25.70
N GLN A 114 -11.02 -1.46 26.09
CA GLN A 114 -9.96 -1.81 25.14
C GLN A 114 -9.44 -3.23 25.48
N PRO A 115 -9.65 -4.25 24.63
CA PRO A 115 -8.80 -5.42 24.65
C PRO A 115 -7.44 -5.02 24.04
N HIS A 116 -6.38 -5.21 24.82
CA HIS A 116 -5.01 -4.89 24.40
C HIS A 116 -4.58 -5.85 23.28
N ILE A 117 -4.09 -5.27 22.18
CA ILE A 117 -3.26 -5.99 21.20
C ILE A 117 -1.92 -5.25 21.17
N PRO A 118 -0.81 -5.89 21.55
CA PRO A 118 0.46 -5.22 21.75
C PRO A 118 1.06 -4.75 20.41
N ARG A 119 1.33 -3.44 20.33
CA ARG A 119 2.00 -2.76 19.22
C ARG A 119 3.50 -3.06 19.25
N HIS A 120 3.94 -4.15 18.63
CA HIS A 120 5.36 -4.41 18.39
C HIS A 120 5.65 -5.10 17.04
N HIS A 121 4.92 -4.77 15.97
CA HIS A 121 5.16 -5.38 14.66
C HIS A 121 4.79 -4.46 13.48
N LEU A 122 5.41 -3.27 13.38
CA LEU A 122 5.27 -2.44 12.16
C LEU A 122 6.57 -2.02 11.49
N ASP A 123 7.74 -2.36 12.04
CA ASP A 123 9.02 -1.91 11.48
C ASP A 123 9.66 -2.88 10.48
N ASN A 124 9.02 -4.01 10.12
CA ASN A 124 9.74 -5.07 9.39
C ASN A 124 9.02 -5.75 8.23
N VAL A 125 7.96 -5.16 7.67
CA VAL A 125 7.21 -5.78 6.55
C VAL A 125 7.78 -5.43 5.16
N TRP A 126 8.66 -4.42 5.05
CA TRP A 126 9.17 -3.90 3.77
C TRP A 126 10.71 -3.94 3.65
N ALA A 127 11.37 -4.95 4.21
CA ALA A 127 12.70 -5.30 3.72
C ALA A 127 12.53 -6.29 2.56
N PRO A 128 13.13 -6.08 1.38
CA PRO A 128 13.28 -7.18 0.45
C PRO A 128 14.04 -8.29 1.18
N THR A 129 13.52 -9.51 1.15
CA THR A 129 14.24 -10.69 1.64
C THR A 129 15.55 -10.74 0.88
N ARG A 130 16.61 -10.19 1.48
CA ARG A 130 17.96 -10.36 0.97
C ARG A 130 18.24 -11.83 1.20
N ASP A 131 18.17 -12.58 0.11
CA ASP A 131 18.65 -13.93 -0.02
C ASP A 131 20.00 -14.03 0.72
N ARG A 132 19.95 -14.63 1.90
CA ARG A 132 21.15 -15.12 2.58
C ARG A 132 21.19 -16.61 2.31
N SER A 133 21.47 -16.96 1.06
CA SER A 133 22.14 -18.21 0.72
C SER A 133 23.44 -18.27 1.52
N ALA A 134 23.38 -18.88 2.71
CA ALA A 134 24.57 -19.34 3.41
C ALA A 134 24.94 -20.71 2.81
N PRO A 135 26.09 -20.88 2.16
CA PRO A 135 26.53 -22.21 1.78
C PRO A 135 26.85 -23.02 3.04
N LEU A 136 26.19 -24.18 3.17
CA LEU A 136 26.60 -25.25 4.09
C LEU A 136 28.08 -25.59 3.82
N THR A 137 28.94 -25.42 4.82
CA THR A 137 30.19 -26.18 4.89
C THR A 137 30.23 -26.86 6.26
N ARG A 138 29.96 -28.17 6.24
CA ARG A 138 30.22 -29.11 7.34
C ARG A 138 31.72 -29.54 7.29
N PRO A 139 32.21 -30.41 8.17
CA PRO A 139 32.98 -30.11 9.37
C PRO A 139 34.44 -30.58 9.26
N ALA A 140 35.32 -30.17 10.19
CA ALA A 140 36.62 -30.86 10.37
C ALA A 140 36.98 -30.98 11.86
N VAL A 141 36.96 -32.24 12.30
CA VAL A 141 37.61 -32.83 13.46
C VAL A 141 39.13 -32.60 13.42
N THR A 142 39.76 -32.39 14.57
CA THR A 142 41.12 -32.84 14.96
C THR A 142 41.24 -32.53 16.47
N ARG A 143 40.99 -33.53 17.32
CA ARG A 143 41.96 -34.39 18.02
C ARG A 143 42.81 -33.63 19.05
#